data_AF-A0A9D6URE9-F1
#
_entry.id   AF-A0A9D6URE9-F1
#
_cell.length_a   1.000
_cell.length_b   1.000
_cell.length_c   1.000
_cell.angle_alpha   90.00
_cell.angle_beta   90.00
_cell.angle_gamma   90.00
#
_symmetry.space_group_name_H-M   'P 1'
#
loop_
_entity.id
_entity.type
_entity.pdbx_description
1 polymer ?
#
loop_
_entity_poly.entity_id
_entity_poly.type
_entity_poly.pdbx_seq_one_letter_code
_entity_poly.pdbx_strand_id
1 'polypeptide(L)'
;MIVSTVREFRDNATGLLKSKEPVLITRRGKMAGVFFPSPEGTLPLEMKRDLFERLSLEISRRIKKGGGKEEEILADFESWRKRRRETRSGR
;
A
#
# COMPACT_ATOMS: atom_id res chain seq x y z
N MET A 1 -8.02 13.34 8.51
CA MET A 1 -6.56 13.22 8.54
C MET A 1 -5.98 14.45 9.20
N ILE A 2 -5.53 14.38 10.44
CA ILE A 2 -5.08 15.54 11.19
C ILE A 2 -3.79 16.04 10.57
N VAL A 3 -3.80 17.25 10.04
CA VAL A 3 -2.58 17.89 9.56
C VAL A 3 -1.95 18.51 10.77
N SER A 4 -1.00 17.76 11.29
CA SER A 4 -0.29 18.19 12.45
C SER A 4 1.12 18.46 12.02
N THR A 5 1.64 19.62 12.42
CA THR A 5 3.09 19.72 12.43
C THR A 5 3.61 18.61 13.32
N VAL A 6 4.82 18.13 13.05
CA VAL A 6 5.46 17.13 13.90
C VAL A 6 5.44 17.55 15.38
N ARG A 7 5.46 18.87 15.66
CA ARG A 7 5.46 19.39 17.02
C ARG A 7 4.10 19.27 17.71
N GLU A 8 3.02 19.68 17.06
CA GLU A 8 1.66 19.59 17.64
C GLU A 8 1.16 18.14 17.74
N PHE A 9 1.61 17.27 16.83
CA PHE A 9 1.26 15.84 16.85
C PHE A 9 1.82 15.19 18.10
N ARG A 10 3.06 15.57 18.46
CA ARG A 10 3.75 15.11 19.66
C ARG A 10 3.11 15.67 20.92
N ASP A 11 2.78 16.95 20.93
CA ASP A 11 2.31 17.62 22.14
C ASP A 11 0.87 17.18 22.53
N ASN A 12 0.08 16.67 21.58
CA ASN A 12 -1.28 16.16 21.81
C ASN A 12 -1.43 14.66 21.48
N ALA A 13 -0.32 13.91 21.44
CA ALA A 13 -0.24 12.56 20.88
C ALA A 13 -1.27 11.57 21.45
N THR A 14 -1.51 11.58 22.76
CA THR A 14 -2.48 10.65 23.38
C THR A 14 -3.89 10.87 22.85
N GLY A 15 -4.29 12.13 22.67
CA GLY A 15 -5.54 12.48 22.02
C GLY A 15 -5.55 12.06 20.56
N LEU A 16 -4.42 12.22 19.85
CA LEU A 16 -4.27 11.99 18.41
C LEU A 16 -4.02 10.53 18.00
N LEU A 17 -3.59 9.66 18.91
CA LEU A 17 -3.37 8.22 18.66
C LEU A 17 -4.54 7.37 19.14
N LYS A 18 -5.20 7.79 20.22
CA LYS A 18 -6.55 7.32 20.52
C LYS A 18 -7.56 7.92 19.55
N SER A 19 -7.15 9.00 18.87
CA SER A 19 -7.88 9.50 17.73
C SER A 19 -7.94 8.39 16.69
N LYS A 20 -9.14 8.25 16.16
CA LYS A 20 -9.45 7.36 15.06
C LYS A 20 -9.11 8.01 13.72
N GLU A 21 -8.53 9.22 13.75
CA GLU A 21 -8.10 9.96 12.58
C GLU A 21 -6.70 9.54 12.12
N PRO A 22 -6.51 9.23 10.82
CA PRO A 22 -5.21 9.26 10.19
C PRO A 22 -4.53 10.61 10.42
N VAL A 23 -3.21 10.69 10.42
CA VAL A 23 -2.54 11.97 10.68
C VAL A 23 -1.51 12.24 9.60
N LEU A 24 -1.72 13.31 8.85
CA LEU A 24 -0.73 13.86 7.92
C LEU A 24 0.25 14.66 8.73
N ILE A 25 1.43 14.10 8.82
CA ILE A 25 2.46 14.72 9.61
C ILE A 25 3.25 15.60 8.65
N THR A 26 3.29 16.90 8.96
CA THR A 26 4.01 17.88 8.16
C THR A 26 5.22 18.41 8.91
N ARG A 27 6.29 18.71 8.18
CA ARG A 27 7.52 19.27 8.73
C ARG A 27 8.02 20.36 7.81
N ARG A 28 8.08 21.60 8.32
CA ARG A 28 8.54 22.77 7.56
C ARG A 28 7.79 22.92 6.23
N GLY A 29 6.46 22.73 6.28
CA GLY A 29 5.59 22.83 5.11
C GLY A 29 5.61 21.63 4.15
N LYS A 30 6.44 20.59 4.35
CA LYS A 30 6.45 19.38 3.51
C LYS A 30 5.78 18.19 4.20
N MET A 31 5.12 17.35 3.39
CA MET A 31 4.55 16.08 3.85
C MET A 31 5.67 15.16 4.32
N ALA A 32 5.62 14.76 5.59
CA ALA A 32 6.59 13.87 6.21
C ALA A 32 6.09 12.43 6.31
N GLY A 33 4.77 12.23 6.41
CA GLY A 33 4.16 10.90 6.44
C GLY A 33 2.69 10.95 6.79
N VAL A 34 2.07 9.78 6.84
CA VAL A 34 0.68 9.61 7.27
C VAL A 34 0.57 8.46 8.25
N PHE A 35 -0.02 8.69 9.43
CA PHE A 35 -0.45 7.62 10.32
C PHE A 35 -1.85 7.19 9.94
N PHE A 36 -2.20 5.89 10.00
CA PHE A 36 -3.56 5.38 9.82
C PHE A 36 -3.91 4.45 10.99
N PRO A 37 -4.76 4.88 11.95
CA PRO A 37 -5.15 4.05 13.08
C PRO A 37 -5.94 2.81 12.61
N SER A 38 -5.63 1.64 13.18
CA SER A 38 -6.29 0.36 12.85
C SER A 38 -6.75 -0.37 14.12
N PRO A 39 -7.90 0.01 14.69
CA PRO A 39 -8.33 -0.45 16.02
C PRO A 39 -8.90 -1.88 16.08
N GLU A 40 -9.33 -2.47 14.95
CA GLU A 40 -10.00 -3.79 14.88
C GLU A 40 -9.14 -4.89 14.21
N GLY A 41 -7.93 -4.56 13.73
CA GLY A 41 -6.98 -5.53 13.19
C GLY A 41 -7.15 -5.90 11.71
N THR A 42 -6.16 -5.47 10.93
CA THR A 42 -5.86 -5.74 9.51
C THR A 42 -6.49 -4.81 8.46
N LEU A 43 -5.63 -4.44 7.50
CA LEU A 43 -5.98 -3.59 6.36
C LEU A 43 -6.96 -4.30 5.40
N PRO A 44 -8.03 -3.64 4.95
CA PRO A 44 -8.99 -4.20 4.00
C PRO A 44 -8.33 -4.63 2.67
N LEU A 45 -8.86 -5.69 2.07
CA LEU A 45 -8.21 -6.37 0.94
C LEU A 45 -8.07 -5.51 -0.33
N GLU A 46 -8.98 -4.59 -0.55
CA GLU A 46 -8.94 -3.68 -1.70
C GLU A 46 -8.00 -2.48 -1.44
N MET A 47 -7.87 -2.04 -0.17
CA MET A 47 -6.87 -1.05 0.25
C MET A 47 -5.46 -1.62 0.17
N LYS A 48 -5.33 -2.93 0.43
CA LYS A 48 -4.15 -3.70 0.07
C LYS A 48 -3.91 -3.68 -1.43
N ARG A 49 -4.93 -3.88 -2.28
CA ARG A 49 -4.79 -3.86 -3.76
C ARG A 49 -4.30 -2.54 -4.31
N ASP A 50 -4.74 -1.40 -3.80
CA ASP A 50 -4.31 -0.10 -4.33
C ASP A 50 -2.95 0.36 -3.77
N LEU A 51 -2.65 0.04 -2.51
CA LEU A 51 -1.27 0.13 -2.02
C LEU A 51 -0.39 -0.75 -2.89
N PHE A 52 -0.87 -1.95 -3.23
CA PHE A 52 -0.16 -2.85 -4.11
C PHE A 52 0.00 -2.29 -5.50
N GLU A 53 -1.02 -1.72 -6.12
CA GLU A 53 -0.95 -1.25 -7.50
C GLU A 53 -0.05 -0.01 -7.62
N ARG A 54 -0.19 0.96 -6.72
CA ARG A 54 0.71 2.13 -6.66
C ARG A 54 2.15 1.73 -6.33
N LEU A 55 2.36 0.71 -5.49
CA LEU A 55 3.68 0.10 -5.27
C LEU A 55 4.17 -0.66 -6.51
N SER A 56 3.29 -1.36 -7.21
CA SER A 56 3.63 -2.24 -8.33
C SER A 56 3.89 -1.49 -9.63
N LEU A 57 3.24 -0.35 -9.86
CA LEU A 57 3.56 0.57 -10.97
C LEU A 57 4.87 1.34 -10.71
N GLU A 58 5.16 1.65 -9.44
CA GLU A 58 6.46 2.21 -9.04
C GLU A 58 7.59 1.15 -9.15
N ILE A 59 7.30 -0.14 -8.93
CA ILE A 59 8.20 -1.30 -9.14
C ILE A 59 8.37 -1.62 -10.63
N SER A 60 7.30 -1.60 -11.42
CA SER A 60 7.34 -1.81 -12.87
C SER A 60 8.15 -0.73 -13.59
N ARG A 61 8.03 0.54 -13.17
CA ARG A 61 8.91 1.63 -13.64
C ARG A 61 10.39 1.43 -13.25
N ARG A 62 10.71 0.57 -12.27
CA ARG A 62 12.09 0.22 -11.88
C ARG A 62 12.64 -1.02 -12.60
N ILE A 63 11.83 -2.05 -12.85
CA ILE A 63 12.23 -3.27 -13.58
C ILE A 63 12.46 -2.97 -15.08
N LYS A 64 11.63 -2.13 -15.70
CA LYS A 64 11.85 -1.65 -17.08
C LYS A 64 13.14 -0.82 -17.23
N LYS A 65 13.71 -0.33 -16.12
CA LYS A 65 15.04 0.28 -16.08
C LYS A 65 16.20 -0.75 -16.02
N GLY A 66 15.93 -2.05 -15.81
CA GLY A 66 16.92 -3.13 -15.60
C GLY A 66 16.91 -4.32 -16.60
N GLY A 67 16.00 -4.37 -17.58
CA GLY A 67 16.16 -5.18 -18.81
C GLY A 67 15.31 -6.45 -19.03
N GLY A 68 14.44 -6.86 -18.12
CA GLY A 68 13.54 -8.01 -18.32
C GLY A 68 12.38 -7.71 -19.27
N LYS A 69 12.08 -8.63 -20.21
CA LYS A 69 11.07 -8.42 -21.27
C LYS A 69 9.66 -8.81 -20.81
N GLU A 70 8.65 -8.07 -21.29
CA GLU A 70 7.25 -8.23 -20.90
C GLU A 70 6.67 -9.60 -21.28
N GLU A 71 7.19 -10.21 -22.36
CA GLU A 71 6.75 -11.53 -22.83
C GLU A 71 7.04 -12.66 -21.83
N GLU A 72 8.20 -12.63 -21.18
CA GLU A 72 8.59 -13.65 -20.19
C GLU A 72 7.68 -13.57 -18.94
N ILE A 73 7.35 -12.34 -18.50
CA ILE A 73 6.49 -12.10 -17.32
C ILE A 73 5.04 -12.54 -17.59
N LEU A 74 4.53 -12.27 -18.80
CA LEU A 74 3.16 -12.65 -19.18
C LEU A 74 3.02 -14.16 -19.38
N ALA A 75 4.02 -14.83 -19.98
CA ALA A 75 4.04 -16.29 -20.15
C ALA A 75 3.94 -17.00 -18.79
N ASP A 76 4.65 -16.48 -17.79
CA ASP A 76 4.64 -17.02 -16.44
C ASP A 76 3.28 -16.80 -15.76
N PHE A 77 2.68 -15.60 -15.86
CA PHE A 77 1.37 -15.31 -15.25
C PHE A 77 0.23 -16.17 -15.84
N GLU A 78 0.26 -16.44 -17.16
CA GLU A 78 -0.74 -17.30 -17.81
C GLU A 78 -0.57 -18.78 -17.42
N SER A 79 0.67 -19.26 -17.32
CA SER A 79 0.93 -20.62 -16.82
C SER A 79 0.36 -20.82 -15.40
N TRP A 80 0.42 -19.77 -14.56
CA TRP A 80 -0.11 -19.78 -13.21
C TRP A 80 -1.66 -19.73 -13.17
N ARG A 81 -2.28 -18.89 -14.01
CA ARG A 81 -3.74 -18.75 -14.06
C ARG A 81 -4.44 -20.03 -14.56
N LYS A 82 -3.83 -20.80 -15.47
CA LYS A 82 -4.35 -22.12 -15.95
C LYS A 82 -4.39 -23.15 -14.83
N ARG A 83 -3.26 -23.33 -14.13
CA ARG A 83 -3.16 -24.27 -13.00
C ARG A 83 -4.20 -23.99 -11.91
N ARG A 84 -4.57 -22.72 -11.69
CA ARG A 84 -5.54 -22.31 -10.65
C ARG A 84 -7.01 -22.55 -11.01
N ARG A 85 -7.38 -22.59 -12.30
CA ARG A 85 -8.76 -22.88 -12.71
C ARG A 85 -9.04 -24.38 -12.76
N GLU A 86 -8.08 -25.17 -13.21
CA GLU A 86 -8.16 -26.63 -13.20
C GLU A 86 -8.39 -27.17 -11.79
N THR A 87 -7.79 -26.54 -10.78
CA THR A 87 -7.99 -26.89 -9.36
C THR A 87 -9.35 -26.48 -8.77
N ARG A 88 -10.11 -25.57 -9.41
CA ARG A 88 -11.47 -25.17 -8.96
C ARG A 88 -12.60 -25.89 -9.69
N SER A 89 -12.36 -26.38 -10.91
CA SER A 89 -13.37 -27.09 -11.71
C SER A 89 -13.45 -28.60 -11.41
N GLY A 90 -12.53 -29.13 -10.61
CA GLY A 90 -12.51 -30.54 -10.18
C GLY A 90 -13.10 -30.78 -8.78
N ARG A 91 -14.06 -29.97 -8.33
CA ARG A 91 -14.83 -30.20 -7.09
C ARG A 91 -16.32 -30.23 -7.37
#